data_AF-A0A7K1VSU4-F1
#
_entry.id   AF-A0A7K1VSU4-F1
#
_cell.length_a   1.000
_cell.length_b   1.000
_cell.length_c   1.000
_cell.angle_alpha   90.00
_cell.angle_beta   90.00
_cell.angle_gamma   90.00
#
_symmetry.space_group_name_H-M   'P 1'
#
loop_
_entity.id
_entity.type
_entity.pdbx_description
1 polymer ?
#
loop_
_entity_poly.entity_id
_entity_poly.type
_entity_poly.pdbx_seq_one_letter_code
_entity_poly.pdbx_strand_id
1 'polypeptide(L)'
;MAARTGNGASEYSMRVHAAIKALMGKAGLSNVDFAARTDMTLTYFYARMRGDAMFDTNDLERIARVLGVRVAHIFTIADDFGAPAEEIDEMVVLTNGAEFARRLSVLLPAGTNDDVAGIPVPRIIEMLGATSHFGVTQSELTRLASHFEVPEAFLTELVTSEDTAMIEADLELRRALASKGVETLAARSLGGSLSPAAIRGIAASIRALRK
;
A
#
# COMPACT_ATOMS: atom_id res chain seq x y z
N MET A 1 -12.00 13.28 29.09
CA MET A 1 -10.67 13.91 28.95
C MET A 1 -10.30 13.85 27.48
N ALA A 2 -10.49 14.93 26.72
CA ALA A 2 -10.16 14.99 25.30
C ALA A 2 -8.68 15.34 25.14
N ALA A 3 -7.97 14.54 24.34
CA ALA A 3 -6.58 14.79 23.97
C ALA A 3 -6.49 16.13 23.24
N ARG A 4 -5.76 17.09 23.82
CA ARG A 4 -5.26 18.26 23.10
C ARG A 4 -4.07 17.81 22.28
N THR A 5 -4.27 17.55 20.98
CA THR A 5 -3.17 17.47 20.01
C THR A 5 -2.94 18.87 19.46
N GLY A 6 -1.81 19.47 19.84
CA GLY A 6 -1.31 20.67 19.18
C GLY A 6 -0.83 20.36 17.77
N ASN A 7 -1.24 21.21 16.83
CA ASN A 7 -0.50 21.74 15.67
C ASN A 7 -1.52 22.40 14.75
N GLY A 8 -1.20 23.56 14.19
CA GLY A 8 -2.11 24.34 13.33
C GLY A 8 -2.61 23.56 12.11
N ALA A 9 -3.44 24.21 11.28
CA ALA A 9 -3.97 23.61 10.06
C ALA A 9 -2.85 23.05 9.18
N SER A 10 -2.99 21.79 8.75
CA SER A 10 -2.10 21.13 7.79
C SER A 10 -2.20 21.81 6.43
N GLU A 11 -1.26 21.54 5.53
CA GLU A 11 -1.32 22.05 4.15
C GLU A 11 -2.66 21.70 3.48
N TYR A 12 -3.12 20.45 3.62
CA TYR A 12 -4.42 20.03 3.09
C TYR A 12 -5.59 20.78 3.75
N SER A 13 -5.52 21.04 5.06
CA SER A 13 -6.54 21.84 5.75
C SER A 13 -6.59 23.27 5.18
N MET A 14 -5.44 23.86 4.84
CA MET A 14 -5.40 25.17 4.20
C MET A 14 -6.00 25.15 2.78
N ARG A 15 -5.85 24.06 2.03
CA ARG A 15 -6.54 23.88 0.75
C ARG A 15 -8.06 23.78 0.93
N VAL A 16 -8.52 23.06 1.95
CA VAL A 16 -9.95 23.02 2.34
C VAL A 16 -10.47 24.43 2.68
N HIS A 17 -9.67 25.25 3.37
CA HIS A 17 -10.04 26.65 3.64
C HIS A 17 -10.17 27.48 2.35
N ALA A 18 -9.24 27.32 1.40
CA ALA A 18 -9.32 27.97 0.09
C ALA A 18 -10.58 27.53 -0.69
N ALA A 19 -10.91 26.24 -0.65
CA ALA A 19 -12.13 25.69 -1.25
C ALA A 19 -13.40 26.30 -0.66
N ILE A 20 -13.49 26.39 0.67
CA ILE A 20 -14.61 27.02 1.36
C ILE A 20 -14.73 28.50 0.94
N LYS A 21 -13.61 29.24 0.87
CA LYS A 21 -13.61 30.64 0.40
C LYS A 21 -14.09 30.79 -1.04
N ALA A 22 -13.61 29.92 -1.94
CA ALA A 22 -14.02 29.95 -3.33
C ALA A 22 -15.53 29.68 -3.49
N LEU A 23 -16.05 28.69 -2.75
CA LEU A 23 -17.47 28.37 -2.73
C LEU A 23 -18.32 29.49 -2.12
N MET A 24 -17.88 30.10 -1.02
CA MET A 24 -18.54 31.28 -0.46
C MET A 24 -18.60 32.44 -1.45
N GLY A 25 -17.51 32.67 -2.19
CA GLY A 25 -17.45 33.67 -3.26
C GLY A 25 -18.46 33.40 -4.37
N LYS A 26 -18.58 32.15 -4.82
CA LYS A 26 -19.58 31.72 -5.81
C LYS A 26 -21.02 31.87 -5.29
N ALA A 27 -21.24 31.61 -4.00
CA ALA A 27 -22.55 31.76 -3.35
C ALA A 27 -22.88 33.23 -2.98
N GLY A 28 -21.96 34.16 -3.17
CA GLY A 28 -22.14 35.57 -2.82
C GLY A 28 -22.25 35.83 -1.32
N LEU A 29 -21.66 34.98 -0.47
CA LEU A 29 -21.78 35.08 0.99
C LEU A 29 -20.58 35.80 1.60
N SER A 30 -20.84 36.81 2.44
CA SER A 30 -19.82 37.40 3.29
C SER A 30 -19.43 36.45 4.43
N ASN A 31 -18.29 36.67 5.08
CA ASN A 31 -17.89 35.86 6.24
C ASN A 31 -18.89 35.98 7.40
N VAL A 32 -19.51 37.15 7.56
CA VAL A 32 -20.50 37.42 8.61
C VAL A 32 -21.78 36.64 8.34
N ASP A 33 -22.30 36.75 7.11
CA ASP A 33 -23.51 36.02 6.70
C ASP A 33 -23.29 34.52 6.75
N PHE A 34 -22.11 34.08 6.34
CA PHE A 34 -21.75 32.67 6.31
C PHE A 34 -21.66 32.08 7.72
N ALA A 35 -20.94 32.73 8.63
CA ALA A 35 -20.83 32.29 10.03
C ALA A 35 -22.21 32.24 10.71
N ALA A 36 -23.06 33.25 10.48
CA ALA A 36 -24.41 33.26 11.01
C ALA A 36 -25.26 32.09 10.48
N ARG A 37 -25.18 31.79 9.18
CA ARG A 37 -25.95 30.69 8.56
C ARG A 37 -25.44 29.30 8.95
N THR A 38 -24.16 29.16 9.28
CA THR A 38 -23.57 27.90 9.75
C THR A 38 -23.71 27.69 11.27
N ASP A 39 -24.35 28.62 11.98
CA ASP A 39 -24.42 28.64 13.45
C ASP A 39 -23.03 28.60 14.10
N MET A 40 -22.10 29.35 13.52
CA MET A 40 -20.73 29.53 14.02
C MET A 40 -20.54 30.96 14.50
N THR A 41 -19.80 31.13 15.60
CA THR A 41 -19.37 32.48 15.97
C THR A 41 -18.34 32.97 14.95
N LEU A 42 -18.38 34.27 14.65
CA LEU A 42 -17.46 34.87 13.68
C LEU A 42 -15.99 34.69 14.10
N THR A 43 -15.71 34.77 15.41
CA THR A 43 -14.38 34.51 15.98
C THR A 43 -13.94 33.06 15.76
N TYR A 44 -14.84 32.10 15.96
CA TYR A 44 -14.57 30.68 15.71
C TYR A 44 -14.28 30.40 14.24
N PHE A 45 -15.05 31.00 13.35
CA PHE A 45 -14.85 30.90 11.90
C PHE A 45 -13.50 31.49 11.48
N TYR A 46 -13.16 32.71 11.93
CA TYR A 46 -11.89 33.34 11.58
C TYR A 46 -10.67 32.61 12.11
N ALA A 47 -10.72 32.08 13.34
CA ALA A 47 -9.61 31.29 13.88
C ALA A 47 -9.25 30.12 12.95
N ARG A 48 -10.25 29.42 12.41
CA ARG A 48 -10.02 28.32 11.47
C ARG A 48 -9.55 28.80 10.12
N MET A 49 -10.18 29.84 9.56
CA MET A 49 -9.76 30.41 8.28
C MET A 49 -8.32 30.95 8.28
N ARG A 50 -7.76 31.33 9.45
CA ARG A 50 -6.34 31.70 9.62
C ARG A 50 -5.40 30.51 9.80
N GLY A 51 -5.92 29.31 10.01
CA GLY A 51 -5.15 28.11 10.29
C GLY A 51 -4.81 27.88 11.76
N ASP A 52 -5.39 28.66 12.69
CA ASP A 52 -5.21 28.47 14.14
C ASP A 52 -5.82 27.14 14.61
N ALA A 53 -6.82 26.64 13.87
CA ALA A 53 -7.46 25.34 14.07
C ALA A 53 -8.03 24.82 12.74
N MET A 54 -8.40 23.54 12.70
CA MET A 54 -9.09 22.91 11.56
C MET A 54 -10.62 22.95 11.74
N PHE A 55 -11.36 22.92 10.64
CA PHE A 55 -12.78 22.56 10.68
C PHE A 55 -12.91 21.06 10.94
N ASP A 56 -13.75 20.68 11.90
CA ASP A 56 -14.09 19.27 12.11
C ASP A 56 -15.17 18.79 11.13
N THR A 57 -15.55 17.52 11.21
CA THR A 57 -16.56 16.95 10.31
C THR A 57 -17.95 17.53 10.49
N ASN A 58 -18.33 17.96 11.71
CA ASN A 58 -19.61 18.61 11.96
C ASN A 58 -19.62 20.03 11.39
N ASP A 59 -18.50 20.75 11.53
CA ASP A 59 -18.31 22.06 10.91
C ASP A 59 -18.49 21.96 9.39
N LEU A 60 -17.84 20.99 8.75
CA LEU A 60 -17.89 20.78 7.31
C LEU A 60 -19.30 20.41 6.82
N GLU A 61 -20.06 19.63 7.59
CA GLU A 61 -21.45 19.30 7.25
C GLU A 61 -22.33 20.56 7.24
N ARG A 62 -22.23 21.42 8.26
CA ARG A 62 -22.99 22.68 8.33
C ARG A 62 -22.59 23.62 7.20
N ILE A 63 -21.30 23.75 6.94
CA ILE A 63 -20.73 24.52 5.84
C ILE A 63 -21.28 24.05 4.49
N ALA A 64 -21.24 22.74 4.23
CA ALA A 64 -21.73 22.15 2.99
C ALA A 64 -23.23 22.42 2.78
N ARG A 65 -24.03 22.30 3.86
CA ARG A 65 -25.47 22.60 3.84
C ARG A 65 -25.76 24.05 3.47
N VAL A 66 -25.03 25.01 4.03
CA VAL A 66 -25.19 26.44 3.72
C VAL A 66 -24.77 26.77 2.29
N LEU A 67 -23.72 26.11 1.79
CA LEU A 67 -23.21 26.29 0.43
C LEU A 67 -24.03 25.53 -0.63
N GLY A 68 -24.96 24.67 -0.23
CA GLY A 68 -25.77 23.85 -1.15
C GLY A 68 -24.97 22.76 -1.87
N VAL A 69 -23.90 22.26 -1.25
CA VAL A 69 -23.01 21.23 -1.83
C VAL A 69 -22.89 20.03 -0.90
N ARG A 70 -22.32 18.93 -1.41
CA ARG A 70 -21.91 17.79 -0.57
C ARG A 70 -20.56 18.08 0.09
N VAL A 71 -20.32 17.55 1.28
CA VAL A 71 -19.01 17.64 1.95
C VAL A 71 -17.87 17.16 1.03
N ALA A 72 -18.08 16.03 0.32
CA ALA A 72 -17.12 15.51 -0.66
C ALA A 72 -16.72 16.52 -1.75
N HIS A 73 -17.64 17.40 -2.16
CA HIS A 73 -17.36 18.41 -3.20
C HIS A 73 -16.39 19.50 -2.70
N ILE A 74 -16.39 19.80 -1.40
CA ILE A 74 -15.42 20.73 -0.80
C ILE A 74 -14.00 20.15 -0.95
N PHE A 75 -13.84 18.85 -0.72
CA PHE A 75 -12.56 18.16 -0.87
C PHE A 75 -12.12 18.09 -2.33
N THR A 76 -13.03 17.79 -3.27
CA THR A 76 -12.71 17.85 -4.71
C THR A 76 -12.13 19.20 -5.12
N ILE A 77 -12.73 20.30 -4.64
CA ILE A 77 -12.21 21.65 -4.92
C ILE A 77 -10.89 21.90 -4.18
N ALA A 78 -10.71 21.36 -2.96
CA ALA A 78 -9.46 21.49 -2.22
C ALA A 78 -8.30 20.80 -2.95
N ASP A 79 -8.55 19.69 -3.63
CA ASP A 79 -7.56 18.99 -4.44
C ASP A 79 -7.09 19.87 -5.61
N ASP A 80 -7.99 20.65 -6.24
CA ASP A 80 -7.65 21.62 -7.29
C ASP A 80 -6.75 22.78 -6.82
N PHE A 81 -6.71 23.07 -5.51
CA PHE A 81 -5.82 24.10 -4.94
C PHE A 81 -4.41 23.58 -4.62
N GLY A 82 -4.19 22.26 -4.69
CA GLY A 82 -2.89 21.66 -4.47
C GLY A 82 -1.99 21.65 -5.70
N ALA A 83 -0.70 21.39 -5.49
CA ALA A 83 0.09 20.77 -6.55
C ALA A 83 -0.56 19.43 -6.92
N PRO A 84 -0.45 18.95 -8.18
CA PRO A 84 -0.83 17.58 -8.51
C PRO A 84 -0.19 16.69 -7.46
N ALA A 85 -1.01 15.99 -6.68
CA ALA A 85 -0.46 15.01 -5.76
C ALA A 85 0.34 14.02 -6.63
N GLU A 86 1.55 13.64 -6.20
CA GLU A 86 2.04 12.33 -6.62
C GLU A 86 0.90 11.33 -6.31
N GLU A 87 0.67 10.33 -7.16
CA GLU A 87 -0.39 9.34 -6.93
C GLU A 87 -0.08 8.54 -5.66
N ILE A 88 -0.32 9.12 -4.46
CA ILE A 88 -0.31 8.46 -3.16
C ILE A 88 -1.65 7.73 -2.96
N ASP A 89 -2.30 7.32 -4.05
CA ASP A 89 -3.44 6.41 -4.03
C ASP A 89 -2.97 4.96 -3.92
N GLU A 90 -1.66 4.71 -4.03
CA GLU A 90 -1.16 3.35 -3.94
C GLU A 90 -1.15 2.86 -2.48
N MET A 91 -2.04 1.92 -2.19
CA MET A 91 -2.11 1.27 -0.88
C MET A 91 -0.78 0.60 -0.55
N VAL A 92 -0.15 1.00 0.55
CA VAL A 92 1.04 0.35 1.09
C VAL A 92 0.62 -0.78 2.02
N VAL A 93 1.04 -2.00 1.69
CA VAL A 93 0.89 -3.18 2.52
C VAL A 93 2.09 -3.27 3.46
N LEU A 94 1.83 -3.23 4.77
CA LEU A 94 2.85 -3.43 5.79
C LEU A 94 3.07 -4.92 6.00
N THR A 95 4.33 -5.35 5.90
CA THR A 95 4.75 -6.75 6.05
C THR A 95 5.82 -6.89 7.14
N ASN A 96 6.07 -8.12 7.58
CA ASN A 96 7.32 -8.45 8.27
C ASN A 96 8.43 -8.50 7.23
N GLY A 97 9.24 -7.45 7.18
CA GLY A 97 10.30 -7.25 6.20
C GLY A 97 11.34 -8.37 6.18
N ALA A 98 11.73 -8.92 7.34
CA ALA A 98 12.68 -10.03 7.36
C ALA A 98 12.11 -11.29 6.68
N GLU A 99 10.84 -11.61 6.94
CA GLU A 99 10.19 -12.77 6.32
C GLU A 99 9.85 -12.51 4.85
N PHE A 100 9.41 -11.30 4.51
CA PHE A 100 9.20 -10.87 3.13
C PHE A 100 10.48 -10.99 2.31
N ALA A 101 11.60 -10.44 2.80
CA ALA A 101 12.91 -10.52 2.15
C ALA A 101 13.37 -11.97 1.97
N ARG A 102 13.20 -12.81 3.01
CA ARG A 102 13.53 -14.24 2.94
C ARG A 102 12.73 -14.93 1.84
N ARG A 103 11.41 -14.75 1.79
CA ARG A 103 10.55 -15.41 0.79
C ARG A 103 10.79 -14.86 -0.60
N LEU A 104 11.01 -13.56 -0.75
CA LEU A 104 11.40 -12.97 -2.02
C LEU A 104 12.73 -13.56 -2.53
N SER A 105 13.70 -13.79 -1.65
CA SER A 105 14.95 -14.47 -2.01
C SER A 105 14.75 -15.92 -2.48
N VAL A 106 13.71 -16.60 -1.97
CA VAL A 106 13.32 -17.94 -2.41
C VAL A 106 12.69 -17.90 -3.81
N LEU A 107 12.12 -16.79 -4.25
CA LEU A 107 11.56 -16.64 -5.59
C LEU A 107 12.63 -16.23 -6.60
N LEU A 108 13.51 -15.30 -6.24
CA LEU A 108 14.47 -14.71 -7.14
C LEU A 108 15.58 -15.69 -7.57
N PRO A 109 15.97 -15.70 -8.86
CA PRO A 109 17.18 -16.36 -9.32
C PRO A 109 18.44 -15.74 -8.68
N ALA A 110 19.46 -16.57 -8.43
CA ALA A 110 20.75 -16.07 -7.98
C ALA A 110 21.36 -15.14 -9.04
N GLY A 111 21.74 -13.92 -8.64
CA GLY A 111 22.36 -12.93 -9.53
C GLY A 111 21.38 -12.16 -10.42
N THR A 112 20.16 -11.90 -9.94
CA THR A 112 19.19 -11.04 -10.63
C THR A 112 19.79 -9.64 -10.85
N ASN A 113 20.04 -9.29 -12.12
CA ASN A 113 20.62 -8.01 -12.55
C ASN A 113 19.66 -7.16 -13.39
N ASP A 114 18.47 -7.69 -13.69
CA ASP A 114 17.44 -7.04 -14.50
C ASP A 114 16.19 -6.76 -13.65
N ASP A 115 15.33 -5.88 -14.15
CA ASP A 115 14.04 -5.58 -13.53
C ASP A 115 13.18 -6.84 -13.41
N VAL A 116 12.54 -7.00 -12.26
CA VAL A 116 11.70 -8.17 -11.96
C VAL A 116 10.26 -7.73 -11.88
N ALA A 117 9.40 -8.34 -12.69
CA ALA A 117 7.98 -7.98 -12.76
C ALA A 117 7.74 -6.47 -12.99
N GLY A 118 8.64 -5.80 -13.75
CA GLY A 118 8.60 -4.35 -13.97
C GLY A 118 8.98 -3.50 -12.75
N ILE A 119 9.53 -4.11 -11.70
CA ILE A 119 10.06 -3.42 -10.52
C ILE A 119 11.57 -3.19 -10.73
N PRO A 120 12.04 -1.94 -10.62
CA PRO A 120 13.46 -1.62 -10.80
C PRO A 120 14.37 -2.37 -9.82
N VAL A 121 15.54 -2.79 -10.30
CA VAL A 121 16.56 -3.49 -9.47
C VAL A 121 16.86 -2.79 -8.14
N PRO A 122 17.04 -1.45 -8.04
CA PRO A 122 17.29 -0.79 -6.76
C PRO A 122 16.18 -1.03 -5.73
N ARG A 123 14.93 -1.08 -6.19
CA ARG A 123 13.76 -1.34 -5.34
C ARG A 123 13.69 -2.80 -4.91
N ILE A 124 14.06 -3.74 -5.78
CA ILE A 124 14.23 -5.16 -5.41
C ILE A 124 15.33 -5.34 -4.37
N ILE A 125 16.45 -4.63 -4.48
CA ILE A 125 17.54 -4.66 -3.49
C ILE A 125 17.05 -4.13 -2.13
N GLU A 126 16.29 -3.04 -2.12
CA GLU A 126 15.68 -2.50 -0.91
C GLU A 126 14.75 -3.53 -0.25
N MET A 127 13.88 -4.15 -1.04
CA MET A 127 12.97 -5.23 -0.62
C MET A 127 13.72 -6.43 0.01
N LEU A 128 14.84 -6.83 -0.58
CA LEU A 128 15.69 -7.92 -0.06
C LEU A 128 16.48 -7.52 1.20
N GLY A 129 16.70 -6.22 1.41
CA GLY A 129 17.38 -5.67 2.59
C GLY A 129 16.45 -5.40 3.77
N ALA A 130 15.15 -5.69 3.65
CA ALA A 130 14.16 -5.42 4.68
C ALA A 130 14.39 -6.28 5.93
N THR A 131 14.39 -5.65 7.12
CA THR A 131 14.69 -6.34 8.39
C THR A 131 13.60 -6.22 9.45
N SER A 132 12.83 -5.14 9.45
CA SER A 132 11.75 -4.89 10.42
C SER A 132 10.41 -4.75 9.69
N HIS A 133 9.56 -3.78 10.00
CA HIS A 133 8.36 -3.56 9.18
C HIS A 133 8.75 -2.94 7.85
N PHE A 134 8.21 -3.46 6.75
CA PHE A 134 8.51 -2.96 5.42
C PHE A 134 7.23 -2.71 4.63
N GLY A 135 7.18 -1.56 3.97
CA GLY A 135 6.06 -1.15 3.13
C GLY A 135 6.32 -1.54 1.67
N VAL A 136 5.47 -2.41 1.16
CA VAL A 136 5.42 -2.79 -0.26
C VAL A 136 4.12 -2.23 -0.81
N THR A 137 4.14 -1.63 -1.98
CA THR A 137 2.88 -1.15 -2.56
C THR A 137 2.03 -2.33 -3.04
N GLN A 138 0.71 -2.17 -3.06
CA GLN A 138 -0.19 -3.24 -3.52
C GLN A 138 0.12 -3.64 -4.98
N SER A 139 0.50 -2.70 -5.86
CA SER A 139 0.85 -3.07 -7.23
C SER A 139 2.19 -3.81 -7.29
N GLU A 140 3.19 -3.44 -6.49
CA GLU A 140 4.44 -4.19 -6.37
C GLU A 140 4.17 -5.63 -5.93
N LEU A 141 3.35 -5.81 -4.88
CA LEU A 141 2.98 -7.11 -4.35
C LEU A 141 2.25 -7.96 -5.41
N THR A 142 1.24 -7.38 -6.07
CA THR A 142 0.45 -8.05 -7.12
C THR A 142 1.34 -8.48 -8.28
N ARG A 143 2.26 -7.61 -8.72
CA ARG A 143 3.20 -7.89 -9.82
C ARG A 143 4.15 -9.02 -9.47
N LEU A 144 4.74 -9.00 -8.27
CA LEU A 144 5.64 -10.07 -7.80
C LEU A 144 4.91 -11.41 -7.70
N ALA A 145 3.77 -11.44 -7.01
CA ALA A 145 2.96 -12.65 -6.83
C ALA A 145 2.56 -13.27 -8.18
N SER A 146 2.08 -12.44 -9.12
CA SER A 146 1.71 -12.89 -10.46
C SER A 146 2.89 -13.39 -11.27
N HIS A 147 4.03 -12.68 -11.23
CA HIS A 147 5.24 -13.05 -11.98
C HIS A 147 5.81 -14.41 -11.56
N PHE A 148 5.75 -14.73 -10.25
CA PHE A 148 6.23 -15.99 -9.71
C PHE A 148 5.16 -17.07 -9.56
N GLU A 149 3.92 -16.78 -9.97
CA GLU A 149 2.76 -17.67 -9.83
C GLU A 149 2.53 -18.15 -8.38
N VAL A 150 2.72 -17.26 -7.41
CA VAL A 150 2.47 -17.53 -5.98
C VAL A 150 1.33 -16.66 -5.46
N PRO A 151 0.55 -17.10 -4.46
CA PRO A 151 -0.44 -16.24 -3.82
C PRO A 151 0.22 -15.02 -3.14
N GLU A 152 -0.41 -13.86 -3.13
CA GLU A 152 0.12 -12.68 -2.40
C GLU A 152 0.34 -12.96 -0.91
N ALA A 153 -0.53 -13.80 -0.32
CA ALA A 153 -0.39 -14.28 1.05
C ALA A 153 0.97 -14.97 1.31
N PHE A 154 1.56 -15.62 0.30
CA PHE A 154 2.91 -16.18 0.44
C PHE A 154 3.94 -15.10 0.74
N LEU A 155 3.83 -13.88 0.21
CA LEU A 155 4.80 -12.82 0.50
C LEU A 155 4.48 -12.07 1.80
N THR A 156 3.23 -12.08 2.25
CA THR A 156 2.78 -11.25 3.38
C THR A 156 2.50 -12.01 4.68
N GLU A 157 2.35 -13.35 4.63
CA GLU A 157 2.06 -14.17 5.80
C GLU A 157 3.13 -14.02 6.89
N LEU A 158 2.70 -13.65 8.10
CA LEU A 158 3.60 -13.40 9.24
C LEU A 158 4.16 -14.68 9.88
N VAL A 159 3.59 -15.84 9.55
CA VAL A 159 3.94 -17.14 10.13
C VAL A 159 4.01 -18.17 9.00
N THR A 160 4.94 -19.12 9.10
CA THR A 160 5.04 -20.24 8.16
C THR A 160 3.82 -21.16 8.29
N SER A 161 2.96 -21.18 7.27
CA SER A 161 1.86 -22.13 7.12
C SER A 161 2.31 -23.42 6.41
N GLU A 162 1.50 -24.48 6.50
CA GLU A 162 1.73 -25.70 5.73
C GLU A 162 1.71 -25.43 4.22
N ASP A 163 0.85 -24.51 3.78
CA ASP A 163 0.77 -24.03 2.39
C ASP A 163 2.06 -23.32 1.96
N THR A 164 2.61 -22.44 2.81
CA THR A 164 3.92 -21.80 2.57
C THR A 164 5.03 -22.85 2.45
N ALA A 165 5.06 -23.84 3.35
CA ALA A 165 6.07 -24.90 3.31
C ALA A 165 5.98 -25.76 2.04
N MET A 166 4.77 -26.00 1.54
CA MET A 166 4.51 -26.71 0.29
C MET A 166 4.99 -25.92 -0.92
N ILE A 167 4.65 -24.63 -1.00
CA ILE A 167 5.10 -23.73 -2.08
C ILE A 167 6.62 -23.69 -2.16
N GLU A 168 7.30 -23.52 -1.02
CA GLU A 168 8.77 -23.53 -0.98
C GLU A 168 9.37 -24.86 -1.47
N ALA A 169 8.78 -25.98 -1.06
CA ALA A 169 9.26 -27.30 -1.46
C ALA A 169 9.08 -27.52 -2.98
N ASP A 170 7.96 -27.10 -3.55
CA ASP A 170 7.72 -27.18 -5.00
C ASP A 170 8.70 -26.31 -5.80
N LEU A 171 8.94 -25.07 -5.35
CA LEU A 171 9.94 -24.19 -5.95
C LEU A 171 11.35 -24.82 -5.90
N GLU A 172 11.67 -25.45 -4.76
CA GLU A 172 12.94 -26.14 -4.57
C GLU A 172 13.13 -27.30 -5.56
N LEU A 173 12.08 -28.10 -5.78
CA LEU A 173 12.04 -29.19 -6.74
C LEU A 173 12.17 -28.69 -8.19
N ARG A 174 11.39 -27.65 -8.56
CA ARG A 174 11.46 -27.04 -9.89
C ARG A 174 12.88 -26.57 -10.22
N ARG A 175 13.55 -25.91 -9.27
CA ARG A 175 14.95 -25.49 -9.41
C ARG A 175 15.91 -26.66 -9.58
N ALA A 176 15.72 -27.74 -8.82
CA ALA A 176 16.54 -28.94 -8.94
C ALA A 176 16.39 -29.60 -10.33
N LEU A 177 15.16 -29.72 -10.84
CA LEU A 177 14.88 -30.24 -12.19
C LEU A 177 15.46 -29.35 -13.29
N ALA A 178 15.26 -28.04 -13.19
CA ALA A 178 15.81 -27.07 -14.14
C ALA A 178 17.35 -27.14 -14.22
N SER A 179 18.03 -27.33 -13.08
CA SER A 179 19.49 -27.52 -13.04
C SER A 179 20.00 -28.74 -13.82
N LYS A 180 19.12 -29.72 -14.09
CA LYS A 180 19.41 -30.94 -14.85
C LYS A 180 18.86 -30.90 -16.29
N GLY A 181 18.28 -29.78 -16.72
CA GLY A 181 17.73 -29.63 -18.06
C GLY A 181 16.42 -30.39 -18.31
N VAL A 182 15.69 -30.76 -17.25
CA VAL A 182 14.38 -31.40 -17.37
C VAL A 182 13.30 -30.32 -17.48
N GLU A 183 12.52 -30.32 -18.57
CA GLU A 183 11.41 -29.37 -18.76
C GLU A 183 10.24 -29.62 -17.77
N THR A 184 9.56 -28.52 -17.44
CA THR A 184 8.67 -28.28 -16.29
C THR A 184 7.38 -29.10 -16.22
N LEU A 185 7.07 -29.94 -17.21
CA LEU A 185 5.80 -30.68 -17.26
C LEU A 185 5.63 -31.77 -16.19
N ALA A 186 6.72 -32.21 -15.53
CA ALA A 186 6.66 -33.23 -14.48
C ALA A 186 6.28 -32.69 -13.08
N ALA A 187 6.39 -31.38 -12.84
CA ALA A 187 6.24 -30.80 -11.49
C ALA A 187 4.78 -30.74 -11.02
N ARG A 188 3.82 -30.44 -11.91
CA ARG A 188 2.39 -30.41 -11.55
C ARG A 188 1.82 -31.77 -11.14
N SER A 189 2.46 -32.87 -11.55
CA SER A 189 1.93 -34.24 -11.37
C SER A 189 2.20 -34.86 -9.99
N LEU A 190 2.97 -34.19 -9.11
CA LEU A 190 3.35 -34.75 -7.79
C LEU A 190 2.53 -34.18 -6.62
N GLY A 191 1.67 -33.18 -6.86
CA GLY A 191 1.12 -32.28 -5.83
C GLY A 191 -0.09 -32.77 -5.03
N GLY A 192 -0.43 -34.06 -5.04
CA GLY A 192 -1.61 -34.57 -4.32
C GLY A 192 -1.32 -35.35 -3.03
N SER A 193 -0.13 -35.94 -2.87
CA SER A 193 0.10 -36.99 -1.87
C SER A 193 1.44 -36.95 -1.16
N LEU A 194 2.29 -35.95 -1.42
CA LEU A 194 3.63 -35.86 -0.84
C LEU A 194 3.70 -34.69 0.15
N SER A 195 4.32 -34.93 1.31
CA SER A 195 4.60 -33.87 2.28
C SER A 195 5.72 -32.94 1.78
N PRO A 196 5.80 -31.69 2.27
CA PRO A 196 6.89 -30.77 1.91
C PRO A 196 8.28 -31.38 2.13
N ALA A 197 8.46 -32.17 3.20
CA ALA A 197 9.72 -32.85 3.49
C ALA A 197 10.07 -33.91 2.42
N ALA A 198 9.08 -34.66 1.93
CA ALA A 198 9.30 -35.65 0.86
C ALA A 198 9.72 -34.97 -0.45
N ILE A 199 9.07 -33.85 -0.81
CA ILE A 199 9.41 -33.07 -2.01
C ILE A 199 10.84 -32.53 -1.93
N ARG A 200 11.25 -31.97 -0.78
CA ARG A 200 12.63 -31.52 -0.58
C ARG A 200 13.64 -32.67 -0.65
N GLY A 201 13.29 -33.84 -0.13
CA GLY A 201 14.08 -35.06 -0.27
C GLY A 201 14.34 -35.43 -1.74
N ILE A 202 13.29 -35.41 -2.56
CA ILE A 202 13.41 -35.66 -4.01
C ILE A 202 14.30 -34.60 -4.68
N ALA A 203 14.08 -33.32 -4.37
CA ALA A 203 14.90 -32.22 -4.90
C ALA A 203 16.40 -32.39 -4.56
N ALA A 204 16.70 -32.79 -3.32
CA ALA A 204 18.06 -33.07 -2.87
C ALA A 204 18.68 -34.25 -3.62
N SER A 205 17.93 -35.35 -3.82
CA SER A 205 18.37 -36.49 -4.62
C SER A 205 18.68 -36.10 -6.07
N ILE A 206 17.82 -35.28 -6.70
CA ILE A 206 18.04 -34.80 -8.07
C ILE A 206 19.34 -34.00 -8.15
N ARG A 207 19.62 -33.10 -7.20
CA ARG A 207 20.87 -32.34 -7.20
C ARG A 207 22.09 -33.25 -7.08
N ALA A 208 22.02 -34.27 -6.23
CA ALA A 208 23.10 -35.21 -5.96
C ALA A 208 23.43 -36.15 -7.13
N LEU A 209 22.52 -36.36 -8.08
CA LEU A 209 22.80 -37.12 -9.30
C LEU A 209 23.91 -36.41 -10.09
N ARG A 210 25.07 -37.04 -10.23
CA ARG A 210 26.17 -36.55 -11.08
C ARG A 210 25.73 -36.55 -12.55
N LYS A 211 26.24 -35.56 -13.32
CA LYS A 211 26.15 -35.55 -14.78
C LYS A 211 26.85 -36.77 -15.37
#